data_AF-V6MEK8-F1
#
_entry.id   AF-V6MEK8-F1
#
_cell.length_a   1.000
_cell.length_b   1.000
_cell.length_c   1.000
_cell.angle_alpha   90.00
_cell.angle_beta   90.00
_cell.angle_gamma   90.00
#
_symmetry.space_group_name_H-M   'P 1'
#
loop_
_entity.id
_entity.type
_entity.pdbx_description
1 polymer ?
#
loop_
_entity_poly.entity_id
_entity_poly.type
_entity_poly.pdbx_seq_one_letter_code
_entity_poly.pdbx_strand_id
1 'polypeptide(L)'
;MGLAEYEISIKGEVINVTNELRSDDLPEVLEVKHIQQFLGIGQVQAYDLANSGQFHVVRVGRRIKIPKKSFLEWFYGKKQDA
;
A
#
# COMPACT_ATOMS: atom_id res chain seq x y z
N MET A 1 -12.85 -19.26 12.84
CA MET A 1 -13.20 -17.86 12.52
C MET A 1 -12.80 -17.67 11.07
N GLY A 2 -13.77 -17.85 10.16
CA GLY A 2 -13.53 -18.16 8.74
C GLY A 2 -12.97 -16.96 7.97
N LEU A 3 -11.97 -17.25 7.15
CA LEU A 3 -11.30 -16.32 6.24
C LEU A 3 -12.25 -16.04 5.07
N ALA A 4 -12.52 -14.77 4.78
CA ALA A 4 -13.25 -14.40 3.56
C ALA A 4 -12.27 -14.39 2.38
N GLU A 5 -12.25 -15.47 1.62
CA GLU A 5 -11.61 -15.50 0.30
C GLU A 5 -12.41 -14.60 -0.64
N TYR A 6 -11.77 -13.63 -1.29
CA TYR A 6 -12.42 -12.82 -2.32
C TYR A 6 -11.75 -13.05 -3.66
N GLU A 7 -12.52 -13.57 -4.62
CA GLU A 7 -12.09 -13.79 -5.98
C GLU A 7 -12.15 -12.46 -6.74
N ILE A 8 -10.99 -11.90 -7.10
CA ILE A 8 -10.93 -10.73 -7.98
C ILE A 8 -10.54 -11.22 -9.38
N SER A 9 -11.47 -11.12 -10.33
CA SER A 9 -11.20 -11.36 -11.74
C SER A 9 -10.49 -10.16 -12.35
N ILE A 10 -9.19 -10.28 -12.64
CA ILE A 10 -8.46 -9.30 -13.43
C ILE A 10 -8.11 -9.93 -14.77
N LYS A 11 -8.67 -9.39 -15.87
CA LYS A 11 -8.42 -9.84 -17.26
C LYS A 11 -8.65 -11.35 -17.51
N GLY A 12 -9.65 -11.95 -16.87
CA GLY A 12 -9.99 -13.36 -17.09
C GLY A 12 -9.06 -14.36 -16.42
N GLU A 13 -8.11 -13.89 -15.60
CA GLU A 13 -7.34 -14.72 -14.70
C GLU A 13 -7.95 -14.61 -13.29
N VAL A 14 -8.33 -15.74 -12.71
CA VAL A 14 -8.76 -15.84 -11.32
C VAL A 14 -7.53 -15.80 -10.42
N ILE A 15 -7.30 -14.65 -9.79
CA ILE A 15 -6.18 -14.48 -8.88
C ILE A 15 -6.69 -14.77 -7.47
N ASN A 16 -6.14 -15.79 -6.82
CA ASN A 16 -6.31 -15.99 -5.39
C ASN A 16 -5.54 -14.86 -4.67
N VAL A 17 -6.24 -13.79 -4.31
CA VAL A 17 -5.63 -12.69 -3.56
C VAL A 17 -5.57 -13.10 -2.08
N THR A 18 -4.58 -13.90 -1.71
CA THR A 18 -4.22 -14.04 -0.30
C THR A 18 -3.63 -12.70 0.14
N ASN A 19 -4.44 -11.87 0.80
CA ASN A 19 -3.99 -10.63 1.42
C ASN A 19 -3.17 -10.95 2.68
N GLU A 20 -2.02 -11.60 2.49
CA GLU A 20 -1.08 -11.99 3.56
C GLU A 20 0.25 -11.24 3.48
N LEU A 21 0.31 -10.09 2.77
CA LEU A 21 1.48 -9.21 2.85
C LEU A 21 1.58 -8.66 4.27
N ARG A 22 2.49 -9.23 5.07
CA ARG A 22 2.77 -8.74 6.41
C ARG A 22 3.55 -7.44 6.29
N SER A 23 3.37 -6.54 7.26
CA SER A 23 4.13 -5.29 7.29
C SER A 23 5.65 -5.53 7.34
N ASP A 24 6.10 -6.66 7.88
CA ASP A 24 7.51 -7.10 7.86
C ASP A 24 8.06 -7.33 6.45
N ASP A 25 7.24 -7.82 5.51
CA ASP A 25 7.64 -8.12 4.12
C ASP A 25 7.77 -6.87 3.24
N LEU A 26 7.30 -5.70 3.72
CA LEU A 26 7.46 -4.45 3.00
C LEU A 26 8.92 -3.98 3.03
N PRO A 27 9.47 -3.49 1.91
CA PRO A 27 10.79 -2.89 1.89
C PRO A 27 10.81 -1.61 2.73
N GLU A 28 11.98 -1.24 3.24
CA GLU A 28 12.16 0.01 4.02
C GLU A 28 11.74 1.27 3.26
N VAL A 29 11.83 1.23 1.93
CA VAL A 29 11.36 2.28 1.02
C VAL A 29 10.37 1.70 0.04
N LEU A 30 9.10 2.09 0.18
CA LEU A 30 8.03 1.68 -0.70
C LEU A 30 8.01 2.51 -1.98
N GLU A 31 7.40 1.90 -2.99
CA GLU A 31 6.98 2.52 -4.24
C GLU A 31 5.46 2.37 -4.32
N VAL A 32 4.80 3.12 -5.21
CA VAL A 32 3.33 3.08 -5.35
C VAL A 32 2.81 1.66 -5.63
N LYS A 33 3.58 0.80 -6.30
CA LYS A 33 3.24 -0.63 -6.50
C LYS A 33 3.13 -1.42 -5.18
N HIS A 34 3.95 -1.11 -4.18
CA HIS A 34 3.90 -1.78 -2.89
C HIS A 34 2.62 -1.39 -2.13
N ILE A 35 2.17 -0.14 -2.27
CA ILE A 35 0.86 0.31 -1.74
C ILE A 35 -0.29 -0.43 -2.43
N GLN A 36 -0.25 -0.57 -3.77
CA GLN A 36 -1.27 -1.32 -4.52
C GLN A 36 -1.38 -2.75 -4.02
N GLN A 37 -0.24 -3.44 -3.88
CA GLN A 37 -0.20 -4.82 -3.44
C GLN A 37 -0.64 -4.97 -1.98
N PHE A 38 -0.16 -4.11 -1.08
CA PHE A 38 -0.45 -4.19 0.35
C PHE A 38 -1.91 -3.85 0.70
N LEU A 39 -2.53 -2.90 -0.02
CA LEU A 39 -3.91 -2.48 0.23
C LEU A 39 -4.93 -3.15 -0.70
N GLY A 40 -4.49 -3.90 -1.70
CA GLY A 40 -5.37 -4.49 -2.72
C GLY A 40 -6.09 -3.45 -3.59
N ILE A 41 -5.51 -2.26 -3.78
CA ILE A 41 -6.14 -1.16 -4.53
C ILE A 41 -5.54 -0.96 -5.92
N GLY A 42 -6.34 -0.42 -6.83
CA GLY A 42 -5.89 -0.11 -8.19
C GLY A 42 -4.85 1.02 -8.24
N GLN A 43 -4.07 1.05 -9.33
CA GLN A 43 -2.99 2.01 -9.53
C GLN A 43 -3.40 3.47 -9.31
N VAL A 44 -4.54 3.90 -9.86
CA VAL A 44 -5.03 5.29 -9.71
C VAL A 44 -5.23 5.63 -8.24
N GLN A 45 -5.93 4.77 -7.49
CA GLN A 45 -6.18 4.96 -6.06
C GLN A 45 -4.88 5.01 -5.25
N ALA A 46 -3.89 4.18 -5.59
CA ALA A 46 -2.59 4.20 -4.91
C ALA A 46 -1.79 5.48 -5.20
N TYR A 47 -1.86 6.01 -6.43
CA TYR A 47 -1.25 7.30 -6.75
C TYR A 47 -1.96 8.45 -6.05
N ASP A 48 -3.29 8.46 -6.02
CA ASP A 48 -4.07 9.45 -5.27
C ASP A 48 -3.69 9.44 -3.79
N LEU A 49 -3.64 8.24 -3.19
CA LEU A 49 -3.23 8.06 -1.80
C LEU A 49 -1.81 8.57 -1.55
N ALA A 50 -0.84 8.20 -2.38
CA ALA A 50 0.54 8.64 -2.24
C ALA A 50 0.71 10.16 -2.42
N ASN A 51 -0.20 10.83 -3.14
CA ASN A 51 -0.19 12.27 -3.32
C ASN A 51 -1.14 13.03 -2.38
N SER A 52 -1.92 12.32 -1.55
CA SER A 52 -2.93 12.91 -0.66
C SER A 52 -2.35 13.74 0.49
N GLY A 53 -1.06 13.61 0.78
CA GLY A 53 -0.40 14.29 1.89
C GLY A 53 -0.64 13.65 3.27
N GLN A 54 -1.26 12.46 3.31
CA GLN A 54 -1.58 11.76 4.57
C GLN A 54 -0.37 11.13 5.28
N PHE A 55 0.73 10.91 4.57
CA PHE A 55 2.00 10.42 5.11
C PHE A 55 3.18 11.00 4.32
N HIS A 56 4.38 10.89 4.88
CA HIS A 56 5.57 11.45 4.27
C HIS A 56 5.97 10.69 3.01
N VAL A 57 6.33 11.45 1.98
CA VAL A 57 6.77 10.96 0.67
C VAL A 57 7.95 11.78 0.19
N VAL A 58 8.94 11.10 -0.40
CA VAL A 58 10.11 11.69 -1.04
C VAL A 58 9.97 11.54 -2.56
N ARG A 59 10.16 12.63 -3.31
CA ARG A 59 10.20 12.61 -4.78
C ARG A 59 11.64 12.66 -5.26
N VAL A 60 12.02 11.66 -6.06
CA VAL A 60 13.35 11.60 -6.71
C VAL A 60 13.12 11.58 -8.22
N GLY A 61 13.24 12.76 -8.84
CA GLY A 61 12.83 12.97 -10.22
C GLY A 61 11.35 12.64 -10.41
N ARG A 62 11.05 11.69 -11.31
CA ARG A 62 9.67 11.23 -11.58
C ARG A 62 9.19 10.13 -10.62
N ARG A 63 10.04 9.62 -9.74
CA ARG A 63 9.72 8.49 -8.86
C ARG A 63 9.23 8.97 -7.50
N ILE A 64 8.22 8.26 -6.98
CA ILE A 64 7.68 8.42 -5.63
C ILE A 64 8.32 7.35 -4.74
N LYS A 65 8.94 7.77 -3.64
CA LYS A 65 9.53 6.92 -2.61
C LYS A 65 8.86 7.20 -1.28
N ILE A 66 8.40 6.16 -0.60
CA ILE A 66 7.59 6.29 0.62
C ILE A 66 8.31 5.53 1.74
N PRO A 67 8.77 6.19 2.82
CA PRO A 67 9.34 5.47 3.94
C PRO A 67 8.32 4.53 4.59
N LYS A 68 8.71 3.27 4.78
CA LYS A 68 7.87 2.22 5.41
C LYS A 68 7.26 2.68 6.72
N LYS A 69 8.09 3.26 7.60
CA LYS A 69 7.65 3.76 8.89
C LYS A 69 6.51 4.77 8.77
N SER A 70 6.65 5.77 7.90
CA SER A 70 5.64 6.82 7.76
C SER A 70 4.31 6.29 7.22
N PHE A 71 4.37 5.40 6.23
CA PHE A 71 3.18 4.72 5.71
C PHE A 71 2.49 3.88 6.80
N LEU A 72 3.24 3.07 7.55
CA LEU A 72 2.67 2.21 8.59
C LEU A 72 2.13 3.00 9.78
N GLU A 73 2.77 4.11 10.17
CA GLU A 73 2.26 5.00 11.22
C GLU A 73 0.89 5.57 10.84
N TRP A 74 0.75 6.07 9.61
CA TRP A 74 -0.55 6.48 9.06
C TRP A 74 -1.55 5.31 9.04
N PHE A 75 -1.15 4.16 8.50
CA PHE A 75 -2.04 3.02 8.30
C PHE A 75 -2.60 2.46 9.63
N TYR A 76 -1.78 2.39 10.67
CA TYR A 76 -2.20 1.94 12.00
C TYR A 76 -2.81 3.05 12.87
N GLY A 77 -3.00 4.26 12.32
CA GLY A 77 -3.58 5.39 13.04
C GLY A 77 -2.70 5.89 14.20
N LYS A 78 -1.38 5.65 14.16
CA LYS A 78 -0.45 6.24 15.12
C LYS A 78 -0.37 7.73 14.81
N LYS A 79 -1.05 8.52 15.65
CA LYS A 79 -1.09 9.97 15.58
C LYS A 79 0.35 10.50 15.59
N GLN A 80 0.68 11.33 14.61
CA GLN A 80 1.91 12.09 14.61
C GLN A 80 1.69 13.27 15.56
N ASP A 81 1.78 13.01 16.87
CA ASP A 81 1.83 14.09 17.86
C ASP A 81 3.12 14.89 17.60
N ALA A 82 2.91 16.11 17.12
CA ALA A 82 3.94 17.10 16.80
C ALA A 82 4.50 17.76 18.06
#